data_AF-A0A1T4WKU6-F1
#
_entry.id   AF-A0A1T4WKU6-F1
#
_cell.length_a   1.000
_cell.length_b   1.000
_cell.length_c   1.000
_cell.angle_alpha   90.00
_cell.angle_beta   90.00
_cell.angle_gamma   90.00
#
_symmetry.space_group_name_H-M   'P 1'
#
loop_
_entity.id
_entity.type
_entity.pdbx_description
1 polymer ?
#
loop_
_entity_poly.entity_id
_entity_poly.type
_entity_poly.pdbx_seq_one_letter_code
_entity_poly.pdbx_strand_id
1 'polypeptide(L)'
;MMATQTLEFDDSELAARLFGPRNAHLDLLAEKAGVQIDTRGSHVVLRGDNPSDVDLAANVLRQLYGMLQAGQRIHPQDVDCACRILLKDPSAQVREVFEDTVYAVSPRKTIAPKTLTQREYLQAIRSNDLVFGIGPAGTGKTYMAVAMAAAALTKRTVKRIILTRPAVEAGEKLGFLPGDLVEKVNPYLRPLYDALHDMMEFERVQELMGTGIIEVAPLAFMRGRTLNDAFVILDEAQNTTPEQMKMFLTRLGFGSRAVVTGDVTQIDLPSRQISGLVQAVRVLDTVPGIATVRFQEADVIRHPLVGRIVQAYDRHETQNGNGGRNHDGSVSHDAGAGN
;
A
#
# COMPACT_ATOMS: atom_id res chain seq x y z
N MET A 1 22.94 11.83 35.00
CA MET A 1 23.87 12.46 34.05
C MET A 1 23.27 12.27 32.68
N MET A 2 23.08 13.34 31.89
CA MET A 2 22.63 13.20 30.51
C MET A 2 23.71 12.47 29.69
N ALA A 3 23.32 11.40 29.02
CA ALA A 3 24.19 10.69 28.09
C ALA A 3 24.49 11.62 26.91
N THR A 4 25.76 11.66 26.48
CA THR A 4 26.20 12.49 25.36
C THR A 4 27.10 11.67 24.46
N GLN A 5 26.87 11.73 23.16
CA GLN A 5 27.71 11.08 22.15
C GLN A 5 27.94 12.04 20.98
N THR A 6 29.17 12.08 20.48
CA THR A 6 29.54 12.88 19.32
C THR A 6 29.86 11.95 18.16
N LEU A 7 29.32 12.28 16.99
CA LEU A 7 29.63 11.64 15.72
C LEU A 7 30.31 12.65 14.80
N GLU A 8 31.29 12.17 14.05
CA GLU A 8 31.95 12.91 12.98
C GLU A 8 31.78 12.12 11.68
N PHE A 9 31.40 12.83 10.61
CA PHE A 9 31.26 12.26 9.28
C PHE A 9 32.34 12.84 8.37
N ASP A 10 33.08 11.96 7.71
CA ASP A 10 34.30 12.32 6.98
C ASP A 10 34.01 13.11 5.68
N ASP A 11 32.83 12.89 5.09
CA ASP A 11 32.36 13.57 3.88
C ASP A 11 31.25 14.57 4.21
N SER A 12 31.55 15.87 4.04
CA SER A 12 30.63 16.96 4.33
C SER A 12 29.41 17.01 3.41
N GLU A 13 29.52 16.57 2.16
CA GLU A 13 28.40 16.55 1.22
C GLU A 13 27.43 15.42 1.57
N LEU A 14 27.96 14.23 1.88
CA LEU A 14 27.13 13.12 2.35
C LEU A 14 26.52 13.42 3.72
N ALA A 15 27.24 14.10 4.62
CA ALA A 15 26.69 14.56 5.89
C ALA A 15 25.52 15.54 5.69
N ALA A 16 25.65 16.52 4.79
CA ALA A 16 24.56 17.43 4.47
C ALA A 16 23.33 16.70 3.91
N ARG A 17 23.54 15.68 3.07
CA ARG A 17 22.46 14.80 2.56
C ARG A 17 21.83 13.96 3.66
N LEU A 18 22.63 13.45 4.60
CA LEU A 18 22.16 12.70 5.76
C LEU A 18 21.27 13.56 6.65
N PHE A 19 21.67 14.81 6.91
CA PHE A 19 20.92 15.72 7.78
C PHE A 19 19.61 16.21 7.15
N GLY A 20 19.57 16.20 5.81
CA GLY A 20 18.41 16.59 5.03
C GLY A 20 18.22 18.11 4.96
N PRO A 21 17.29 18.57 4.10
CA PRO A 21 17.03 20.00 3.92
C PRO A 21 16.64 20.65 5.25
N ARG A 22 17.37 21.69 5.66
CA ARG A 22 17.14 22.40 6.95
C ARG A 22 17.14 21.47 8.16
N ASN A 23 17.96 20.42 8.16
CA ASN A 23 18.07 19.42 9.23
C ASN A 23 16.81 18.55 9.44
N ALA A 24 15.88 18.51 8.49
CA ALA A 24 14.61 17.79 8.64
C ALA A 24 14.76 16.29 9.00
N HIS A 25 15.84 15.62 8.59
CA HIS A 25 16.08 14.23 8.98
C HIS A 25 16.51 14.11 10.45
N LEU A 26 17.30 15.07 10.93
CA LEU A 26 17.76 15.10 12.32
C LEU A 26 16.61 15.46 13.26
N ASP A 27 15.78 16.42 12.88
CA ASP A 27 14.59 16.79 13.66
C ASP A 27 13.65 15.59 13.82
N LEU A 28 13.43 14.84 12.73
CA LEU A 28 12.64 13.61 12.75
C LEU A 28 13.27 12.53 13.64
N LEU A 29 14.58 12.34 13.56
CA LEU A 29 15.30 11.38 14.40
C LEU A 29 15.24 11.76 15.89
N ALA A 30 15.42 13.05 16.19
CA ALA A 30 15.35 13.61 17.53
C ALA A 30 13.99 13.32 18.17
N GLU A 31 12.90 13.58 17.43
CA GLU A 31 11.54 13.28 17.87
C GLU A 31 11.33 11.78 18.13
N LYS A 32 11.80 10.92 17.22
CA LYS A 32 11.55 9.47 17.26
C LYS A 32 12.35 8.74 18.33
N ALA A 33 13.60 9.14 18.52
CA ALA A 33 14.49 8.55 19.52
C ALA A 33 14.35 9.24 20.89
N GLY A 34 13.69 10.40 20.98
CA GLY A 34 13.57 11.14 22.25
C GLY A 34 14.88 11.78 22.70
N VAL A 35 15.71 12.23 21.75
CA VAL A 35 17.03 12.83 22.01
C VAL A 35 17.14 14.23 21.43
N GLN A 36 18.04 15.04 21.97
CA GLN A 36 18.45 16.31 21.38
C GLN A 36 19.61 16.08 20.42
N ILE A 37 19.54 16.71 19.24
CA ILE A 37 20.55 16.58 18.18
C ILE A 37 21.01 17.98 17.77
N ASP A 38 22.28 18.28 18.03
CA ASP A 38 22.94 19.53 17.62
C ASP A 38 23.93 19.24 16.49
N THR A 39 24.08 20.15 15.53
CA THR A 39 25.06 19.99 14.43
C THR A 39 26.02 21.16 14.28
N ARG A 40 27.24 20.85 13.85
CA ARG A 40 28.24 21.84 13.45
C ARG A 40 29.13 21.28 12.34
N GLY A 41 28.95 21.76 11.12
CA GLY A 41 29.67 21.22 9.96
C GLY A 41 29.24 19.76 9.73
N SER A 42 30.19 18.83 9.71
CA SER A 42 29.93 17.38 9.63
C SER A 42 29.84 16.68 11.00
N HIS A 43 29.84 17.45 12.10
CA HIS A 43 29.74 16.89 13.45
C HIS A 43 28.29 16.91 13.94
N VAL A 44 27.89 15.85 14.62
CA VAL A 44 26.60 15.71 15.28
C VAL A 44 26.82 15.39 16.75
N VAL A 45 26.18 16.15 17.64
CA VAL A 45 26.18 15.90 19.09
C VAL A 45 24.79 15.44 19.49
N LEU A 46 24.72 14.24 20.04
CA LEU A 46 23.50 13.59 20.52
C LEU A 46 23.47 13.68 22.05
N ARG A 47 22.33 14.11 22.62
CA ARG A 47 22.13 14.19 24.07
C ARG A 47 20.78 13.62 24.46
N GLY A 48 20.74 12.84 25.54
CA GLY A 48 19.49 12.26 26.03
C GLY A 48 19.60 11.82 27.47
N ASP A 49 18.45 11.61 28.11
CA ASP A 49 18.40 11.13 29.50
C ASP A 49 18.76 9.65 29.61
N ASN A 50 18.40 8.85 28.59
CA ASN A 50 18.72 7.43 28.51
C ASN A 50 19.88 7.16 27.54
N PRO A 51 20.92 6.43 27.95
CA PRO A 51 22.01 6.03 27.06
C PRO A 51 21.56 5.21 25.84
N SER A 52 20.55 4.33 26.00
CA SER A 52 20.01 3.50 24.92
C SER A 52 19.43 4.31 23.76
N ASP A 53 18.81 5.45 24.08
CA ASP A 53 18.13 6.31 23.10
C ASP A 53 19.18 7.09 22.28
N VAL A 54 20.25 7.51 22.95
CA VAL A 54 21.44 8.11 22.30
C VAL A 54 22.14 7.09 21.40
N ASP A 55 22.33 5.85 21.87
CA ASP A 55 22.94 4.77 21.09
C ASP A 55 22.10 4.39 19.87
N LEU A 56 20.77 4.34 20.00
CA LEU A 56 19.84 4.12 18.89
C LEU A 56 20.00 5.22 17.83
N ALA A 57 19.93 6.49 18.24
CA ALA A 57 20.06 7.61 17.32
C ALA A 57 21.42 7.59 16.60
N ALA A 58 22.48 7.26 17.33
CA ALA A 58 23.81 7.13 16.76
C ALA A 58 23.91 5.97 15.76
N ASN A 59 23.31 4.82 16.08
CA ASN A 59 23.29 3.66 15.19
C ASN A 59 22.51 3.96 13.89
N VAL A 60 21.35 4.62 14.00
CA VAL A 60 20.57 5.07 12.82
C VAL A 60 21.43 5.96 11.92
N LEU A 61 22.05 7.00 12.47
CA LEU A 61 22.88 7.92 11.69
C LEU A 61 24.06 7.23 11.01
N ARG A 62 24.76 6.33 11.72
CA ARG A 62 25.88 5.56 11.15
C ARG A 62 25.44 4.66 10.00
N GLN A 63 24.33 3.94 10.15
CA GLN A 63 23.87 3.01 9.12
C GLN A 63 23.35 3.74 7.88
N LEU A 64 22.59 4.82 8.07
CA LEU A 64 22.14 5.69 6.99
C LEU A 64 23.34 6.35 6.27
N TYR A 65 24.34 6.81 7.01
CA TYR A 65 25.57 7.33 6.39
C TYR A 65 26.28 6.27 5.53
N GLY A 66 26.40 5.03 6.03
CA GLY A 66 26.97 3.91 5.25
C GLY A 66 26.21 3.61 3.96
N MET A 67 24.87 3.77 3.96
CA MET A 67 24.07 3.64 2.74
C MET A 67 24.32 4.76 1.73
N LEU A 68 24.50 6.00 2.20
CA LEU A 68 24.87 7.13 1.34
C LEU A 68 26.26 6.93 0.72
N GLN A 69 27.23 6.42 1.49
CA GLN A 69 28.56 6.06 0.98
C GLN A 69 28.49 4.96 -0.09
N ALA A 70 27.54 4.03 0.03
CA ALA A 70 27.26 3.01 -0.98
C ALA A 70 26.51 3.55 -2.21
N GLY A 71 26.26 4.87 -2.30
CA GLY A 71 25.61 5.52 -3.43
C GLY A 71 24.07 5.51 -3.39
N GLN A 72 23.46 5.04 -2.29
CA GLN A 72 22.00 5.05 -2.14
C GLN A 72 21.48 6.48 -1.88
N ARG A 73 20.17 6.68 -2.09
CA ARG A 73 19.47 7.91 -1.73
C ARG A 73 18.71 7.70 -0.44
N ILE A 74 18.68 8.73 0.40
CA ILE A 74 17.92 8.74 1.65
C ILE A 74 16.77 9.75 1.52
N HIS A 75 15.60 9.29 1.91
CA HIS A 75 14.38 10.06 2.05
C HIS A 75 13.97 10.16 3.53
N PRO A 76 13.14 11.14 3.91
CA PRO A 76 12.69 11.28 5.30
C PRO A 76 12.06 10.00 5.87
N GLN A 77 11.35 9.23 5.04
CA GLN A 77 10.73 7.97 5.45
C GLN A 77 11.77 6.90 5.85
N ASP A 78 12.97 6.95 5.29
CA ASP A 78 14.05 6.01 5.57
C ASP A 78 14.57 6.17 6.99
N VAL A 79 14.56 7.40 7.53
CA VAL A 79 14.95 7.70 8.91
C VAL A 79 13.99 7.05 9.90
N ASP A 80 12.68 7.27 9.73
CA ASP A 80 11.65 6.68 10.58
C ASP A 80 11.67 5.14 10.49
N CYS A 81 11.92 4.61 9.29
CA CYS A 81 12.05 3.18 9.04
C CYS A 81 13.27 2.57 9.75
N ALA A 82 14.44 3.20 9.64
CA ALA A 82 15.67 2.79 10.30
C ALA A 82 15.54 2.79 11.83
N CYS A 83 14.92 3.85 12.40
CA CYS A 83 14.62 3.91 13.83
C CYS A 83 13.81 2.69 14.29
N ARG A 84 12.74 2.33 13.57
CA ARG A 84 11.87 1.23 13.99
C ARG A 84 12.49 -0.15 13.80
N ILE A 85 13.34 -0.34 12.79
CA ILE A 85 14.15 -1.56 12.67
C ILE A 85 15.03 -1.71 13.92
N LEU A 86 15.80 -0.66 14.24
CA LEU A 86 16.82 -0.71 15.29
C LEU A 86 16.24 -0.65 16.70
N LEU A 87 15.03 -0.10 16.87
CA LEU A 87 14.26 -0.22 18.12
C LEU A 87 13.84 -1.68 18.40
N LYS A 88 13.50 -2.44 17.36
CA LYS A 88 13.06 -3.83 17.49
C LYS A 88 14.24 -4.80 17.59
N ASP A 89 15.29 -4.56 16.81
CA ASP A 89 16.53 -5.33 16.79
C ASP A 89 17.72 -4.38 16.58
N PRO A 90 18.42 -3.97 17.66
CA PRO A 90 19.58 -3.09 17.57
C PRO A 90 20.75 -3.65 16.74
N SER A 91 20.78 -4.96 16.50
CA SER A 91 21.82 -5.64 15.74
C SER A 91 21.51 -5.75 14.24
N ALA A 92 20.30 -5.39 13.83
CA ALA A 92 19.89 -5.48 12.44
C ALA A 92 20.71 -4.54 11.53
N GLN A 93 21.04 -5.01 10.34
CA GLN A 93 21.62 -4.20 9.29
C GLN A 93 20.51 -3.55 8.45
N VAL A 94 20.24 -2.27 8.69
CA VAL A 94 19.24 -1.46 7.97
C VAL A 94 19.44 -1.57 6.46
N ARG A 95 20.70 -1.56 6.00
CA ARG A 95 21.05 -1.72 4.60
C ARG A 95 20.56 -3.05 4.02
N GLU A 96 20.81 -4.17 4.68
CA GLU A 96 20.35 -5.49 4.21
C GLU A 96 18.82 -5.54 4.19
N VAL A 97 18.17 -4.98 5.20
CA VAL A 97 16.70 -4.86 5.24
C VAL A 97 16.18 -3.99 4.08
N PHE A 98 16.91 -2.95 3.69
CA PHE A 98 16.54 -2.09 2.56
C PHE A 98 16.83 -2.75 1.21
N GLU A 99 17.95 -3.43 1.05
CA GLU A 99 18.29 -4.18 -0.17
C GLU A 99 17.34 -5.37 -0.39
N ASP A 100 16.92 -6.06 0.67
CA ASP A 100 15.91 -7.13 0.61
C ASP A 100 14.48 -6.60 0.35
N THR A 101 14.30 -5.27 0.39
CA THR A 101 13.05 -4.59 0.00
C THR A 101 13.04 -4.05 -1.43
N VAL A 102 14.13 -4.23 -2.18
CA VAL A 102 14.14 -3.97 -3.63
C VAL A 102 13.68 -5.23 -4.35
N TYR A 103 12.40 -5.24 -4.73
CA TYR A 103 11.79 -6.35 -5.43
C TYR A 103 12.10 -6.26 -6.92
N ALA A 104 13.06 -7.06 -7.39
CA ALA A 104 13.27 -7.27 -8.81
C ALA A 104 12.02 -7.90 -9.43
N VAL A 105 11.32 -7.12 -10.25
CA VAL A 105 10.12 -7.55 -10.99
C VAL A 105 10.51 -8.11 -12.34
N SER A 106 11.48 -7.47 -12.98
CA SER A 106 12.13 -7.90 -14.22
C SER A 106 13.61 -7.51 -14.18
N PRO A 107 14.46 -8.00 -15.12
CA PRO A 107 15.86 -7.60 -15.19
C PRO A 107 16.09 -6.08 -15.30
N ARG A 108 15.07 -5.32 -15.73
CA ARG A 108 15.13 -3.86 -15.93
C ARG A 108 14.30 -3.06 -14.94
N LYS A 109 13.45 -3.70 -14.12
CA LYS A 109 12.54 -2.99 -13.21
C LYS A 109 12.55 -3.57 -11.82
N THR A 110 12.78 -2.70 -10.86
CA THR A 110 12.73 -2.96 -9.43
C THR A 110 11.64 -2.12 -8.79
N ILE A 111 10.95 -2.68 -7.79
CA ILE A 111 10.04 -1.94 -6.93
C ILE A 111 10.62 -1.87 -5.53
N ALA A 112 10.77 -0.64 -5.05
CA ALA A 112 11.17 -0.35 -3.69
C ALA A 112 9.98 0.31 -2.95
N PRO A 113 9.67 -0.13 -1.72
CA PRO A 113 8.70 0.57 -0.90
C PRO A 113 9.21 1.99 -0.62
N LYS A 114 8.30 2.95 -0.63
CA LYS A 114 8.56 4.35 -0.32
C LYS A 114 8.01 4.77 1.04
N THR A 115 7.14 3.96 1.63
CA THR A 115 6.68 4.12 3.00
C THR A 115 6.90 2.84 3.79
N LEU A 116 6.84 2.95 5.11
CA LEU A 116 6.83 1.78 5.97
C LEU A 116 5.71 0.81 5.62
N THR A 117 4.47 1.31 5.52
CA THR A 117 3.30 0.44 5.34
C THR A 117 3.42 -0.33 4.04
N GLN A 118 4.01 0.29 3.00
CA GLN A 118 4.37 -0.39 1.76
C GLN A 118 5.38 -1.51 1.98
N ARG A 119 6.39 -1.31 2.82
CA ARG A 119 7.37 -2.34 3.18
C ARG A 119 6.71 -3.50 3.93
N GLU A 120 5.93 -3.20 4.96
CA GLU A 120 5.19 -4.20 5.75
C GLU A 120 4.25 -5.00 4.85
N TYR A 121 3.59 -4.34 3.91
CA TYR A 121 2.75 -4.97 2.91
C TYR A 121 3.51 -5.94 2.00
N LEU A 122 4.64 -5.51 1.42
CA LEU A 122 5.46 -6.37 0.58
C LEU A 122 6.02 -7.58 1.36
N GLN A 123 6.42 -7.37 2.62
CA GLN A 123 6.86 -8.45 3.50
C GLN A 123 5.71 -9.42 3.80
N ALA A 124 4.52 -8.90 4.13
CA ALA A 124 3.34 -9.73 4.39
C ALA A 124 3.00 -10.61 3.18
N ILE A 125 3.10 -10.08 1.95
CA ILE A 125 2.88 -10.84 0.70
C ILE A 125 3.90 -11.99 0.53
N ARG A 126 5.14 -11.81 1.01
CA ARG A 126 6.16 -12.87 0.96
C ARG A 126 5.89 -13.99 1.95
N SER A 127 5.40 -13.67 3.15
CA SER A 127 5.34 -14.60 4.29
C SER A 127 3.98 -15.25 4.53
N ASN A 128 2.92 -14.80 3.85
CA ASN A 128 1.56 -15.28 4.06
C ASN A 128 0.93 -15.79 2.76
N ASP A 129 -0.02 -16.71 2.88
CA ASP A 129 -0.75 -17.27 1.75
C ASP A 129 -1.88 -16.32 1.29
N LEU A 130 -2.42 -15.52 2.21
CA LEU A 130 -3.42 -14.49 1.90
C LEU A 130 -3.09 -13.17 2.60
N VAL A 131 -3.13 -12.08 1.84
CA VAL A 131 -2.91 -10.73 2.38
C VAL A 131 -4.02 -9.78 1.98
N PHE A 132 -4.59 -9.07 2.96
CA PHE A 132 -5.48 -7.94 2.73
C PHE A 132 -4.69 -6.62 2.76
N GLY A 133 -4.67 -5.89 1.64
CA GLY A 133 -4.12 -4.54 1.56
C GLY A 133 -5.25 -3.52 1.52
N ILE A 134 -5.49 -2.82 2.62
CA ILE A 134 -6.68 -1.96 2.77
C ILE A 134 -6.26 -0.51 2.99
N GLY A 135 -6.78 0.41 2.20
CA GLY A 135 -6.62 1.84 2.46
C GLY A 135 -6.78 2.72 1.22
N PRO A 136 -6.47 4.02 1.32
CA PRO A 136 -6.81 5.00 0.30
C PRO A 136 -6.25 4.72 -1.09
N ALA A 137 -6.87 5.29 -2.13
CA ALA A 137 -6.32 5.32 -3.48
C ALA A 137 -4.98 6.09 -3.54
N GLY A 138 -4.02 5.59 -4.30
CA GLY A 138 -2.69 6.19 -4.45
C GLY A 138 -1.66 5.76 -3.40
N THR A 139 -1.98 4.80 -2.54
CA THR A 139 -1.05 4.16 -1.58
C THR A 139 -0.18 3.07 -2.21
N GLY A 140 -0.46 2.68 -3.46
CA GLY A 140 0.31 1.70 -4.22
C GLY A 140 -0.05 0.23 -3.95
N LYS A 141 -1.09 -0.05 -3.15
CA LYS A 141 -1.51 -1.42 -2.75
C LYS A 141 -1.67 -2.40 -3.92
N THR A 142 -2.39 -2.03 -4.98
CA THR A 142 -2.61 -2.90 -6.16
C THR A 142 -1.35 -2.99 -7.01
N TYR A 143 -0.68 -1.87 -7.24
CA TYR A 143 0.54 -1.79 -8.05
C TYR A 143 1.66 -2.69 -7.49
N MET A 144 1.90 -2.63 -6.19
CA MET A 144 2.87 -3.48 -5.49
C MET A 144 2.45 -4.96 -5.49
N ALA A 145 1.15 -5.27 -5.38
CA ALA A 145 0.69 -6.65 -5.49
C ALA A 145 1.00 -7.23 -6.88
N VAL A 146 0.71 -6.49 -7.95
CA VAL A 146 1.02 -6.88 -9.34
C VAL A 146 2.53 -7.06 -9.54
N ALA A 147 3.33 -6.17 -8.96
CA ALA A 147 4.79 -6.30 -8.94
C ALA A 147 5.26 -7.61 -8.32
N MET A 148 4.72 -7.97 -7.15
CA MET A 148 5.03 -9.21 -6.45
C MET A 148 4.59 -10.44 -7.24
N ALA A 149 3.44 -10.37 -7.92
CA ALA A 149 2.96 -11.43 -8.79
C ALA A 149 3.90 -11.65 -9.98
N ALA A 150 4.29 -10.58 -10.67
CA ALA A 150 5.24 -10.63 -11.79
C ALA A 150 6.62 -11.15 -11.35
N ALA A 151 7.12 -10.71 -10.19
CA ALA A 151 8.35 -11.23 -9.61
C ALA A 151 8.27 -12.74 -9.30
N ALA A 152 7.15 -13.19 -8.72
CA ALA A 152 6.90 -14.60 -8.41
C ALA A 152 6.84 -15.46 -9.68
N LEU A 153 6.21 -14.97 -10.75
CA LEU A 153 6.16 -15.64 -12.04
C LEU A 153 7.55 -15.74 -12.68
N THR A 154 8.31 -14.64 -12.68
CA THR A 154 9.69 -14.61 -13.22
C THR A 154 10.61 -15.56 -12.46
N LYS A 155 10.47 -15.64 -11.13
CA LYS A 155 11.22 -16.58 -10.27
C LYS A 155 10.68 -18.02 -10.33
N ARG A 156 9.62 -18.28 -11.10
CA ARG A 156 8.94 -19.58 -11.22
C ARG A 156 8.45 -20.15 -9.88
N THR A 157 8.19 -19.30 -8.89
CA THR A 157 7.58 -19.72 -7.62
C THR A 157 6.08 -19.94 -7.78
N VAL A 158 5.48 -19.34 -8.80
CA VAL A 158 4.12 -19.64 -9.29
C VAL A 158 4.18 -19.91 -10.79
N LYS A 159 3.19 -20.61 -11.31
CA LYS A 159 3.07 -20.95 -12.74
C LYS A 159 2.17 -19.98 -13.50
N ARG A 160 1.30 -19.23 -12.80
CA ARG A 160 0.33 -18.32 -13.40
C ARG A 160 -0.01 -17.13 -12.49
N ILE A 161 -0.46 -16.04 -13.10
CA ILE A 161 -1.01 -14.85 -12.43
C ILE A 161 -2.48 -14.72 -12.83
N ILE A 162 -3.35 -14.47 -11.85
CA ILE A 162 -4.77 -14.20 -12.08
C ILE A 162 -5.11 -12.87 -11.42
N LEU A 163 -5.43 -11.86 -12.23
CA LEU A 163 -5.89 -10.56 -11.77
C LEU A 163 -7.39 -10.48 -11.97
N THR A 164 -8.11 -10.14 -10.92
CA THR A 164 -9.56 -10.09 -10.96
C THR A 164 -10.11 -8.90 -10.21
N ARG A 165 -11.27 -8.42 -10.67
CA ARG A 165 -11.98 -7.26 -10.12
C ARG A 165 -13.48 -7.56 -10.14
N PRO A 166 -14.26 -7.19 -9.10
CA PRO A 166 -15.70 -7.28 -9.17
C PRO A 166 -16.24 -6.29 -10.21
N ALA A 167 -17.22 -6.72 -10.98
CA ALA A 167 -17.98 -5.81 -11.84
C ALA A 167 -18.99 -5.06 -10.96
N VAL A 168 -18.77 -3.77 -10.75
CA VAL A 168 -19.74 -2.90 -10.08
C VAL A 168 -20.02 -1.69 -10.96
N GLU A 169 -21.30 -1.38 -11.11
CA GLU A 169 -21.81 -0.26 -11.90
C GLU A 169 -21.56 1.05 -11.12
N ALA A 170 -20.32 1.52 -11.11
CA ALA A 170 -19.99 2.82 -10.55
C ALA A 170 -20.51 3.93 -11.48
N GLY A 171 -21.74 4.39 -11.24
CA GLY A 171 -22.31 5.59 -11.86
C GLY A 171 -22.90 5.44 -13.27
N GLU A 172 -22.50 4.43 -14.04
CA GLU A 172 -23.06 4.12 -15.37
C GLU A 172 -23.57 2.67 -15.40
N LYS A 173 -24.81 2.45 -15.85
CA LYS A 173 -25.34 1.08 -16.00
C LYS A 173 -24.52 0.34 -17.06
N LEU A 174 -24.04 -0.86 -16.75
CA LEU A 174 -23.25 -1.70 -17.65
C LEU A 174 -23.97 -1.94 -19.00
N GLY A 175 -25.31 -1.81 -19.00
CA GLY A 175 -26.17 -1.90 -20.17
C GLY A 175 -25.92 -0.89 -21.29
N PHE A 176 -25.23 0.23 -21.08
CA PHE A 176 -25.06 1.29 -22.08
C PHE A 176 -23.82 1.20 -22.97
N LEU A 177 -22.83 0.37 -22.62
CA LEU A 177 -21.65 0.18 -23.47
C LEU A 177 -22.01 -0.76 -24.65
N PRO A 178 -21.75 -0.38 -25.92
CA PRO A 178 -21.92 -1.29 -27.05
C PRO A 178 -20.84 -2.39 -27.00
N GLY A 179 -21.17 -3.60 -27.48
CA GLY A 179 -20.23 -4.73 -27.53
C GLY A 179 -20.67 -5.97 -26.76
N ASP A 180 -19.85 -7.01 -26.80
CA ASP A 180 -20.04 -8.24 -26.00
C ASP A 180 -19.78 -8.00 -24.50
N LEU A 181 -20.15 -8.95 -23.63
CA LEU A 181 -19.99 -8.79 -22.17
C LEU A 181 -18.53 -8.54 -21.76
N VAL A 182 -17.55 -9.00 -22.55
CA VAL A 182 -16.12 -8.83 -22.28
C VAL A 182 -15.68 -7.42 -22.64
N GLU A 183 -16.11 -6.90 -23.80
CA GLU A 183 -15.85 -5.53 -24.25
C GLU A 183 -16.40 -4.48 -23.26
N LYS A 184 -17.55 -4.77 -22.63
CA LYS A 184 -18.16 -3.89 -21.62
C LYS A 184 -17.41 -3.86 -20.28
N VAL A 185 -16.75 -4.95 -19.91
CA VAL A 185 -16.05 -5.06 -18.62
C VAL A 185 -14.57 -4.68 -18.72
N ASN A 186 -14.00 -4.73 -19.93
CA ASN A 186 -12.61 -4.36 -20.21
C ASN A 186 -12.18 -2.98 -19.67
N PRO A 187 -13.00 -1.90 -19.72
CA PRO A 187 -12.62 -0.61 -19.15
C PRO A 187 -12.27 -0.67 -17.66
N TYR A 188 -12.98 -1.47 -16.86
CA TYR A 188 -12.76 -1.60 -15.42
C TYR A 188 -11.48 -2.38 -15.08
N LEU A 189 -11.06 -3.25 -16.00
CA LEU A 189 -9.86 -4.06 -15.86
C LEU A 189 -8.60 -3.32 -16.35
N ARG A 190 -8.75 -2.24 -17.13
CA ARG A 190 -7.63 -1.47 -17.72
C ARG A 190 -6.52 -1.09 -16.72
N PRO A 191 -6.81 -0.62 -15.50
CA PRO A 191 -5.75 -0.32 -14.52
C PRO A 191 -4.85 -1.53 -14.18
N LEU A 192 -5.38 -2.75 -14.24
CA LEU A 192 -4.60 -3.97 -14.02
C LEU A 192 -3.69 -4.30 -15.21
N TYR A 193 -4.15 -4.04 -16.44
CA TYR A 193 -3.32 -4.13 -17.65
C TYR A 193 -2.18 -3.11 -17.62
N ASP A 194 -2.48 -1.86 -17.29
CA ASP A 194 -1.49 -0.80 -17.18
C ASP A 194 -0.41 -1.17 -16.14
N ALA A 195 -0.83 -1.67 -14.98
CA ALA A 195 0.10 -2.14 -13.95
C ALA A 195 0.99 -3.31 -14.44
N LEU A 196 0.46 -4.24 -15.23
CA LEU A 196 1.24 -5.35 -15.80
C LEU A 196 2.27 -4.86 -16.82
N HIS A 197 1.88 -3.97 -17.73
CA HIS A 197 2.78 -3.37 -18.73
C HIS A 197 3.85 -2.49 -18.11
N ASP A 198 3.57 -1.95 -16.93
CA ASP A 198 4.59 -1.34 -16.11
C ASP A 198 5.64 -2.37 -15.66
N MET A 199 5.26 -3.59 -15.30
CA MET A 199 6.16 -4.61 -14.74
C MET A 199 6.95 -5.40 -15.78
N MET A 200 6.35 -5.60 -16.95
CA MET A 200 6.80 -6.53 -17.98
C MET A 200 6.67 -5.90 -19.36
N GLU A 201 7.61 -6.20 -20.25
CA GLU A 201 7.58 -5.71 -21.64
C GLU A 201 6.26 -6.08 -22.33
N PHE A 202 5.75 -5.17 -23.17
CA PHE A 202 4.42 -5.27 -23.76
C PHE A 202 4.20 -6.60 -24.50
N GLU A 203 5.13 -6.99 -25.36
CA GLU A 203 5.06 -8.22 -26.15
C GLU A 203 5.00 -9.46 -25.26
N ARG A 204 5.75 -9.44 -24.14
CA ARG A 204 5.78 -10.56 -23.19
C ARG A 204 4.45 -10.69 -22.46
N VAL A 205 3.83 -9.58 -22.05
CA VAL A 205 2.50 -9.61 -21.42
C VAL A 205 1.48 -10.20 -22.41
N GLN A 206 1.48 -9.77 -23.67
CA GLN A 206 0.57 -10.27 -24.69
C GLN A 206 0.74 -11.78 -24.93
N GLU A 207 1.98 -12.28 -25.01
CA GLU A 207 2.27 -13.71 -25.14
C GLU A 207 1.75 -14.52 -23.94
N LEU A 208 2.02 -14.05 -22.72
CA LEU A 208 1.59 -14.73 -21.49
C LEU A 208 0.07 -14.70 -21.31
N MET A 209 -0.59 -13.66 -21.81
CA MET A 209 -2.04 -13.60 -21.87
C MET A 209 -2.62 -14.56 -22.90
N GLY A 210 -2.06 -14.60 -24.11
CA GLY A 210 -2.49 -15.51 -25.17
C GLY A 210 -2.36 -17.00 -24.79
N THR A 211 -1.40 -17.33 -23.93
CA THR A 211 -1.20 -18.69 -23.38
C THR A 211 -1.99 -18.95 -22.09
N GLY A 212 -2.67 -17.94 -21.52
CA GLY A 212 -3.41 -18.05 -20.26
C GLY A 212 -2.55 -18.17 -19.00
N ILE A 213 -1.24 -17.88 -19.10
CA ILE A 213 -0.34 -17.80 -17.95
C ILE A 213 -0.66 -16.55 -17.12
N ILE A 214 -0.98 -15.44 -17.77
CA ILE A 214 -1.54 -14.25 -17.14
C ILE A 214 -3.00 -14.17 -17.56
N GLU A 215 -3.90 -14.12 -16.59
CA GLU A 215 -5.33 -13.95 -16.82
C GLU A 215 -5.80 -12.66 -16.13
N VAL A 216 -6.48 -11.79 -16.88
CA VAL A 216 -7.16 -10.61 -16.34
C VAL A 216 -8.64 -10.77 -16.62
N ALA A 217 -9.44 -11.05 -15.59
CA ALA A 217 -10.83 -11.45 -15.77
C ALA A 217 -11.77 -10.95 -14.64
N PRO A 218 -13.07 -10.77 -14.91
CA PRO A 218 -14.04 -10.41 -13.89
C PRO A 218 -14.17 -11.48 -12.79
N LEU A 219 -14.52 -11.07 -11.56
CA LEU A 219 -14.62 -11.97 -10.41
C LEU A 219 -15.53 -13.19 -10.64
N ALA A 220 -16.59 -13.03 -11.43
CA ALA A 220 -17.51 -14.11 -11.77
C ALA A 220 -16.83 -15.33 -12.42
N PHE A 221 -15.72 -15.12 -13.13
CA PHE A 221 -14.96 -16.17 -13.80
C PHE A 221 -14.16 -17.06 -12.83
N MET A 222 -14.08 -16.67 -11.56
CA MET A 222 -13.43 -17.48 -10.52
C MET A 222 -14.32 -18.64 -10.03
N ARG A 223 -15.63 -18.59 -10.33
CA ARG A 223 -16.59 -19.59 -9.85
C ARG A 223 -16.24 -20.99 -10.35
N GLY A 224 -16.26 -21.97 -9.45
CA GLY A 224 -16.01 -23.37 -9.78
C GLY A 224 -14.54 -23.73 -10.05
N ARG A 225 -13.61 -22.77 -9.91
CA ARG A 225 -12.18 -23.02 -10.14
C ARG A 225 -11.47 -23.44 -8.85
N THR A 226 -10.35 -24.13 -9.02
CA THR A 226 -9.34 -24.30 -7.97
C THR A 226 -8.04 -23.71 -8.50
N LEU A 227 -7.51 -22.73 -7.77
CA LEU A 227 -6.39 -21.92 -8.20
C LEU A 227 -5.12 -22.47 -7.56
N ASN A 228 -4.56 -23.54 -8.13
CA ASN A 228 -3.23 -24.09 -7.76
C ASN A 228 -2.08 -23.36 -8.48
N ASP A 229 -0.90 -23.37 -7.86
CA ASP A 229 0.36 -22.78 -8.34
C ASP A 229 0.18 -21.36 -8.93
N ALA A 230 -0.67 -20.54 -8.31
CA ALA A 230 -1.12 -19.26 -8.83
C ALA A 230 -0.83 -18.10 -7.88
N PHE A 231 -0.48 -16.94 -8.42
CA PHE A 231 -0.57 -15.68 -7.71
C PHE A 231 -1.86 -14.98 -8.11
N VAL A 232 -2.79 -14.82 -7.17
CA VAL A 232 -4.14 -14.31 -7.42
C VAL A 232 -4.29 -12.94 -6.78
N ILE A 233 -4.79 -11.95 -7.52
CA ILE A 233 -5.07 -10.61 -7.00
C ILE A 233 -6.53 -10.30 -7.22
N LEU A 234 -7.26 -10.02 -6.14
CA LEU A 234 -8.60 -9.45 -6.18
C LEU A 234 -8.50 -7.97 -5.86
N ASP A 235 -8.64 -7.14 -6.89
CA ASP A 235 -8.63 -5.69 -6.74
C ASP A 235 -10.03 -5.13 -6.50
N GLU A 236 -10.08 -3.98 -5.83
CA GLU A 236 -11.30 -3.22 -5.54
C GLU A 236 -12.32 -4.08 -4.77
N ALA A 237 -11.80 -4.86 -3.83
CA ALA A 237 -12.53 -5.87 -3.10
C ALA A 237 -13.61 -5.30 -2.19
N GLN A 238 -13.57 -4.00 -1.87
CA GLN A 238 -14.65 -3.33 -1.13
C GLN A 238 -16.00 -3.45 -1.85
N ASN A 239 -15.96 -3.63 -3.17
CA ASN A 239 -17.10 -3.77 -4.07
C ASN A 239 -17.56 -5.22 -4.24
N THR A 240 -17.14 -6.13 -3.36
CA THR A 240 -17.64 -7.52 -3.31
C THR A 240 -18.74 -7.69 -2.28
N THR A 241 -19.69 -8.60 -2.53
CA THR A 241 -20.61 -9.08 -1.49
C THR A 241 -19.92 -10.15 -0.60
N PRO A 242 -20.46 -10.44 0.60
CA PRO A 242 -20.05 -11.57 1.43
C PRO A 242 -19.92 -12.90 0.67
N GLU A 243 -20.90 -13.21 -0.17
CA GLU A 243 -20.95 -14.44 -0.94
C GLU A 243 -19.86 -14.48 -2.01
N GLN A 244 -19.61 -13.36 -2.69
CA GLN A 244 -18.54 -13.24 -3.68
C GLN A 244 -17.16 -13.35 -3.04
N MET A 245 -16.94 -12.69 -1.91
CA MET A 245 -15.69 -12.78 -1.15
C MET A 245 -15.44 -14.22 -0.67
N LYS A 246 -16.45 -14.87 -0.05
CA LYS A 246 -16.34 -16.27 0.37
C LYS A 246 -16.12 -17.21 -0.82
N MET A 247 -16.78 -16.96 -1.95
CA MET A 247 -16.57 -17.71 -3.19
C MET A 247 -15.11 -17.61 -3.61
N PHE A 248 -14.55 -16.40 -3.69
CA PHE A 248 -13.17 -16.15 -4.08
C PHE A 248 -12.15 -16.81 -3.14
N LEU A 249 -12.27 -16.56 -1.83
CA LEU A 249 -11.33 -17.06 -0.84
C LEU A 249 -11.25 -18.60 -0.81
N THR A 250 -12.37 -19.26 -1.08
CA THR A 250 -12.42 -20.74 -1.16
C THR A 250 -11.94 -21.32 -2.49
N ARG A 251 -11.46 -20.49 -3.44
CA ARG A 251 -10.83 -21.00 -4.67
C ARG A 251 -9.32 -21.20 -4.53
N LEU A 252 -8.69 -20.67 -3.47
CA LEU A 252 -7.24 -20.75 -3.29
C LEU A 252 -6.79 -22.20 -3.11
N GLY A 253 -5.91 -22.67 -4.00
CA GLY A 253 -5.38 -24.03 -4.01
C GLY A 253 -3.95 -24.12 -3.47
N PHE A 254 -3.34 -25.30 -3.59
CA PHE A 254 -1.97 -25.54 -3.14
C PHE A 254 -0.95 -24.77 -3.99
N GLY A 255 0.15 -24.36 -3.34
CA GLY A 255 1.24 -23.62 -4.00
C GLY A 255 0.83 -22.21 -4.47
N SER A 256 -0.31 -21.72 -4.01
CA SER A 256 -0.85 -20.43 -4.44
C SER A 256 -0.83 -19.40 -3.33
N ARG A 257 -0.87 -18.14 -3.76
CA ARG A 257 -0.99 -16.98 -2.87
C ARG A 257 -2.05 -16.04 -3.40
N ALA A 258 -2.72 -15.36 -2.49
CA ALA A 258 -3.73 -14.38 -2.82
C ALA A 258 -3.44 -13.04 -2.16
N VAL A 259 -3.69 -11.96 -2.89
CA VAL A 259 -3.69 -10.60 -2.37
C VAL A 259 -5.03 -9.96 -2.68
N VAL A 260 -5.69 -9.43 -1.66
CA VAL A 260 -6.98 -8.77 -1.76
C VAL A 260 -6.79 -7.30 -1.45
N THR A 261 -6.99 -6.42 -2.43
CA THR A 261 -6.82 -4.98 -2.29
C THR A 261 -8.16 -4.26 -2.29
N GLY A 262 -8.31 -3.23 -1.47
CA GLY A 262 -9.51 -2.42 -1.49
C GLY A 262 -9.43 -1.15 -0.64
N ASP A 263 -10.42 -0.29 -0.81
CA ASP A 263 -10.58 0.96 -0.06
C ASP A 263 -11.98 0.98 0.57
N VAL A 264 -12.05 0.78 1.89
CA VAL A 264 -13.33 0.71 2.62
C VAL A 264 -14.09 2.03 2.65
N THR A 265 -13.46 3.14 2.24
CA THR A 265 -14.12 4.45 2.11
C THR A 265 -14.83 4.63 0.77
N GLN A 266 -14.53 3.78 -0.23
CA GLN A 266 -15.06 3.85 -1.61
C GLN A 266 -15.92 2.63 -1.93
N ILE A 267 -16.93 2.36 -1.10
CA ILE A 267 -17.86 1.24 -1.31
C ILE A 267 -18.97 1.69 -2.28
N ASP A 268 -18.98 1.12 -3.48
CA ASP A 268 -19.96 1.40 -4.54
C ASP A 268 -21.14 0.41 -4.54
N LEU A 269 -21.26 -0.42 -3.49
CA LEU A 269 -22.36 -1.37 -3.36
C LEU A 269 -23.70 -0.65 -3.12
N PRO A 270 -24.84 -1.22 -3.59
CA PRO A 270 -26.16 -0.67 -3.31
C PRO A 270 -26.39 -0.44 -1.81
N SER A 271 -27.04 0.68 -1.49
CA SER A 271 -27.30 1.08 -0.10
C SER A 271 -28.01 -0.06 0.66
N ARG A 272 -27.40 -0.49 1.78
CA ARG A 272 -27.75 -1.63 2.67
C ARG A 272 -26.94 -2.92 2.52
N GLN A 273 -26.10 -3.07 1.50
CA GLN A 273 -25.23 -4.25 1.44
C GLN A 273 -23.95 -4.06 2.26
N ILE A 274 -23.62 -5.05 3.09
CA ILE A 274 -22.33 -5.10 3.80
C ILE A 274 -21.27 -5.49 2.78
N SER A 275 -20.14 -4.79 2.77
CA SER A 275 -19.00 -5.17 1.95
C SER A 275 -18.40 -6.51 2.40
N GLY A 276 -18.19 -7.42 1.46
CA GLY A 276 -17.52 -8.70 1.66
C GLY A 276 -16.10 -8.54 2.19
N LEU A 277 -15.37 -7.51 1.75
CA LEU A 277 -14.03 -7.18 2.28
C LEU A 277 -14.10 -6.86 3.77
N VAL A 278 -15.00 -5.95 4.17
CA VAL A 278 -15.16 -5.52 5.57
C VAL A 278 -15.53 -6.72 6.46
N GLN A 279 -16.41 -7.59 5.97
CA GLN A 279 -16.79 -8.79 6.71
C GLN A 279 -15.62 -9.80 6.80
N ALA A 280 -14.94 -10.10 5.70
CA ALA A 280 -13.88 -11.10 5.66
C ALA A 280 -12.72 -10.74 6.60
N VAL A 281 -12.32 -9.47 6.63
CA VAL A 281 -11.25 -8.99 7.53
C VAL A 281 -11.61 -9.23 9.00
N ARG A 282 -12.89 -9.08 9.38
CA ARG A 282 -13.34 -9.37 10.75
C ARG A 282 -13.39 -10.87 11.04
N VAL A 283 -13.87 -11.66 10.09
CA VAL A 283 -14.05 -13.12 10.25
C VAL A 283 -12.71 -13.85 10.28
N LEU A 284 -11.70 -13.36 9.55
CA LEU A 284 -10.44 -14.04 9.32
C LEU A 284 -9.28 -13.53 10.18
N ASP A 285 -9.54 -12.61 11.11
CA ASP A 285 -8.52 -11.93 11.92
C ASP A 285 -7.60 -12.89 12.72
N THR A 286 -8.11 -14.05 13.10
CA THR A 286 -7.40 -15.04 13.92
C THR A 286 -6.86 -16.23 13.13
N VAL A 287 -7.05 -16.25 11.80
CA VAL A 287 -6.69 -17.40 10.98
C VAL A 287 -5.21 -17.33 10.59
N PRO A 288 -4.39 -18.36 10.92
CA PRO A 288 -2.97 -18.37 10.57
C PRO A 288 -2.74 -18.35 9.05
N GLY A 289 -1.66 -17.71 8.61
CA GLY A 289 -1.33 -17.59 7.19
C GLY A 289 -2.10 -16.48 6.46
N ILE A 290 -2.91 -15.70 7.19
CA ILE A 290 -3.61 -14.52 6.70
C ILE A 290 -3.04 -13.27 7.39
N ALA A 291 -2.70 -12.24 6.62
CA ALA A 291 -2.28 -10.95 7.15
C ALA A 291 -3.18 -9.82 6.65
N THR A 292 -3.37 -8.80 7.48
CA THR A 292 -4.04 -7.56 7.08
C THR A 292 -3.10 -6.38 7.28
N VAL A 293 -2.87 -5.60 6.21
CA VAL A 293 -2.07 -4.37 6.25
C VAL A 293 -2.98 -3.20 5.89
N ARG A 294 -2.97 -2.18 6.76
CA ARG A 294 -3.84 -1.00 6.64
C ARG A 294 -3.02 0.23 6.30
N PHE A 295 -3.22 0.75 5.08
CA PHE A 295 -2.65 2.01 4.62
C PHE A 295 -3.46 3.20 5.13
N GLN A 296 -2.75 4.30 5.39
CA GLN A 296 -3.33 5.56 5.82
C GLN A 296 -3.16 6.64 4.74
N GLU A 297 -3.77 7.81 4.91
CA GLU A 297 -3.59 8.93 3.99
C GLU A 297 -2.12 9.38 3.87
N ALA A 298 -1.35 9.26 4.96
CA ALA A 298 0.09 9.54 4.96
C ALA A 298 0.90 8.60 4.03
N ASP A 299 0.33 7.45 3.65
CA ASP A 299 0.96 6.51 2.71
C ASP A 299 0.69 6.85 1.24
N VAL A 300 -0.11 7.89 0.97
CA VAL A 300 -0.46 8.29 -0.40
C VAL A 300 0.71 8.99 -1.06
N ILE A 301 1.23 8.39 -2.13
CA ILE A 301 2.34 8.95 -2.90
C ILE A 301 1.81 9.36 -4.25
N ARG A 302 1.56 10.66 -4.39
CA ARG A 302 1.11 11.28 -5.63
C ARG A 302 2.11 12.33 -6.08
N HIS A 303 2.05 12.67 -7.37
CA HIS A 303 2.81 13.79 -7.89
C HIS A 303 2.46 15.07 -7.11
N PRO A 304 3.42 15.94 -6.73
CA PRO A 304 3.16 17.13 -5.91
C PRO A 304 2.08 18.06 -6.46
N LEU A 305 1.96 18.15 -7.80
CA LEU A 305 0.88 18.88 -8.45
C LEU A 305 -0.51 18.32 -8.10
N VAL A 306 -0.68 17.00 -8.11
CA VAL A 306 -1.96 16.34 -7.79
C VAL A 306 -2.33 16.63 -6.33
N GLY A 307 -1.37 16.58 -5.41
CA GLY A 307 -1.59 16.97 -4.01
C GLY A 307 -2.09 18.41 -3.87
N ARG A 308 -1.47 19.36 -4.59
CA ARG A 308 -1.93 20.76 -4.63
C ARG A 308 -3.32 20.93 -5.24
N ILE A 309 -3.67 20.11 -6.25
CA ILE A 309 -5.02 20.11 -6.85
C ILE A 309 -6.06 19.64 -5.83
N VAL A 310 -5.82 18.49 -5.17
CA VAL A 310 -6.73 17.95 -4.14
C VAL A 310 -6.95 18.99 -3.04
N GLN A 311 -5.88 19.58 -2.50
CA GLN A 311 -5.97 20.65 -1.50
C GLN A 311 -6.72 21.90 -1.98
N ALA A 312 -6.73 22.19 -3.28
CA ALA A 312 -7.52 23.30 -3.83
C ALA A 312 -9.01 22.98 -3.85
N TYR A 313 -9.40 21.75 -4.20
CA TYR A 313 -10.78 21.28 -4.14
C TYR A 313 -11.29 21.15 -2.70
N ASP A 314 -10.51 20.55 -1.79
CA ASP A 314 -10.90 20.42 -0.37
C ASP A 314 -11.18 21.78 0.28
N ARG A 315 -10.35 22.79 -0.04
CA ARG A 315 -10.55 24.18 0.41
C ARG A 315 -11.80 24.80 -0.19
N HIS A 316 -12.09 24.54 -1.45
CA HIS A 316 -13.30 25.03 -2.10
C HIS A 316 -14.56 24.39 -1.51
N GLU A 317 -14.54 23.08 -1.23
CA GLU A 317 -15.66 22.37 -0.60
C GLU A 317 -15.90 22.83 0.85
N THR A 318 -14.83 23.08 1.62
CA THR A 318 -14.95 23.63 2.98
C THR A 318 -15.38 25.10 2.99
N GLN A 319 -15.01 25.90 1.99
CA GLN A 319 -15.41 27.32 1.89
C GLN A 319 -16.83 27.50 1.33
N ASN A 320 -17.28 26.62 0.43
CA ASN A 320 -18.62 26.65 -0.16
C ASN A 320 -19.63 25.79 0.60
N GLY A 321 -19.53 25.71 1.93
CA GLY A 321 -20.46 24.94 2.77
C GLY A 321 -21.93 25.10 2.37
N ASN A 322 -22.44 24.12 1.61
CA ASN A 322 -23.85 23.89 1.42
C ASN A 322 -24.31 23.23 2.74
N GLY A 323 -25.08 23.87 3.62
CA GLY A 323 -26.27 24.63 3.27
C GLY A 323 -27.49 23.72 3.04
N GLY A 324 -27.43 22.44 3.43
CA GLY A 324 -28.58 21.53 3.45
C GLY A 324 -29.20 21.45 4.84
N ARG A 325 -30.22 22.29 5.07
CA ARG A 325 -31.07 22.28 6.26
C ARG A 325 -31.69 20.90 6.48
N ASN A 326 -31.61 20.41 7.71
CA ASN A 326 -32.65 19.57 8.31
C ASN A 326 -34.00 20.25 8.05
N HIS A 327 -34.85 19.63 7.25
CA HIS A 327 -36.28 19.85 7.33
C HIS A 327 -36.87 18.63 8.03
N ASP A 328 -36.77 18.66 9.36
CA ASP A 328 -37.70 17.93 10.20
C ASP A 328 -39.03 18.68 10.11
N GLY A 329 -40.01 18.04 9.50
CA GLY A 329 -41.39 18.51 9.35
C GLY A 329 -42.31 17.36 9.73
N SER A 330 -42.40 17.13 11.03
CA SER A 330 -43.48 16.46 11.76
C SER A 330 -44.72 16.12 10.92
N VAL A 331 -44.97 14.82 10.69
CA VAL A 331 -46.33 14.31 10.56
C VAL A 331 -46.69 13.70 11.91
N SER A 332 -47.22 14.55 12.78
CA SER A 332 -48.03 14.13 13.91
C SER A 332 -49.25 13.39 13.38
N HIS A 333 -49.37 12.11 13.73
CA HIS A 333 -50.67 11.47 13.81
C HIS A 333 -51.51 12.22 14.83
N ASP A 334 -52.60 12.82 14.37
CA ASP A 334 -53.77 13.00 15.22
C ASP A 334 -55.02 12.62 14.44
N ALA A 335 -55.90 11.90 15.13
CA ALA A 335 -57.07 11.25 14.58
C ALA A 335 -58.33 12.09 14.85
N GLY A 336 -59.18 12.26 13.84
CA GLY A 336 -60.64 12.17 14.00
C GLY A 336 -61.49 13.46 14.05
N ALA A 337 -62.62 13.35 13.31
CA ALA A 337 -63.86 14.17 13.32
C ALA A 337 -63.77 15.56 12.67
N GLY A 338 -64.68 16.03 11.79
CA GLY A 338 -66.01 15.58 11.39
C GLY A 338 -66.86 16.84 11.13
N ASN A 339 -67.54 16.88 9.98
CA ASN A 339 -68.31 17.99 9.36
C ASN A 339 -67.51 19.13 8.71
#